data_AF-A0AA49GEE5-F1
#
_entry.id   AF-A0AA49GEE5-F1
#
_cell.length_a   1.000
_cell.length_b   1.000
_cell.length_c   1.000
_cell.angle_alpha   90.00
_cell.angle_beta   90.00
_cell.angle_gamma   90.00
#
_symmetry.space_group_name_H-M   'P 1'
#
loop_
_entity.id
_entity.type
_entity.pdbx_description
1 polymer ?
#
loop_
_entity_poly.entity_id
_entity_poly.type
_entity_poly.pdbx_seq_one_letter_code
_entity_poly.pdbx_strand_id
1 'polypeptide(L)'
;MKRKLTMIFILSCSLSFSQTDSNKSLVVTKDQIDSIFIPDKIEIVNKSLDTLAADLIKEDQASSYMWPTLIPAIFAILGILLGNYLNYRNSYSLFQKQKIFDNQRISYSKIMALKNPWIQSIRTNIEAKLLCEFYETRYLLFSQNKEDLDEAKKQNERALGLIKDISEYQMQVFEALGFIQTCFVIDNELQNAIDDIYNFKSITIRTFPRNLKNQNELDELFNNQNKRMIELTDEEYKDKMNKLIDLLRTKFV
;
A
#
# COMPACT_ATOMS: atom_id res chain seq x y z
N MET A 1 54.09 -2.39 25.73
CA MET A 1 52.96 -3.34 25.51
C MET A 1 51.61 -2.85 26.07
N LYS A 2 51.43 -2.58 27.38
CA LYS A 2 50.13 -2.19 27.97
C LYS A 2 49.45 -0.98 27.29
N ARG A 3 50.16 0.12 27.01
CA ARG A 3 49.60 1.31 26.33
C ARG A 3 49.13 1.06 24.89
N LYS A 4 49.79 0.16 24.15
CA LYS A 4 49.42 -0.17 22.75
C LYS A 4 48.14 -1.02 22.71
N LEU A 5 47.96 -1.94 23.66
CA LEU A 5 46.72 -2.72 23.81
C LEU A 5 45.52 -1.87 24.22
N THR A 6 45.71 -0.87 25.09
CA THR A 6 44.64 0.07 25.46
C THR A 6 44.21 0.93 24.27
N MET A 7 45.16 1.32 23.41
CA MET A 7 44.88 2.14 22.23
C MET A 7 44.12 1.35 21.15
N ILE A 8 44.47 0.08 20.93
CA ILE A 8 43.73 -0.83 20.04
C ILE A 8 42.30 -1.08 20.57
N PHE A 9 42.15 -1.27 21.89
CA PHE A 9 40.84 -1.47 22.51
C PHE A 9 39.95 -0.22 22.40
N ILE A 10 40.52 0.98 22.60
CA ILE A 10 39.81 2.25 22.43
C ILE A 10 39.42 2.49 20.97
N LEU A 11 40.28 2.13 20.00
CA LEU A 11 39.96 2.21 18.57
C LEU A 11 38.81 1.26 18.19
N SER A 12 38.82 0.02 18.71
CA SER A 12 37.74 -0.95 18.45
C SER A 12 36.40 -0.52 19.08
N CYS A 13 36.44 0.09 20.27
CA CYS A 13 35.23 0.61 20.92
C CYS A 13 34.66 1.84 20.18
N SER A 14 35.52 2.73 19.66
CA SER A 14 35.07 3.93 18.92
C SER A 14 34.53 3.62 17.52
N LEU A 15 35.05 2.59 16.85
CA LEU A 15 34.48 2.04 15.61
C LEU A 15 33.10 1.39 15.83
N SER A 16 32.90 0.75 16.98
CA SER A 16 31.61 0.14 17.36
C SER A 16 30.55 1.19 17.72
N PHE A 17 30.94 2.27 18.41
CA PHE A 17 30.04 3.35 18.82
C PHE A 17 29.58 4.24 17.65
N SER A 18 30.43 4.41 16.62
CA SER A 18 30.07 5.19 15.42
C SER A 18 29.04 4.49 14.52
N GLN A 19 28.79 3.18 14.69
CA GLN A 19 27.76 2.45 13.93
C GLN A 19 26.39 2.42 14.62
N THR A 20 26.33 2.70 15.94
CA THR A 20 25.06 2.74 16.68
C THR A 20 24.29 4.06 16.53
N ASP A 21 24.95 5.18 16.26
CA ASP A 21 24.30 6.49 16.14
C ASP A 21 23.73 6.79 14.73
N SER A 22 24.03 5.99 13.71
CA SER A 22 23.50 6.22 12.34
C SER A 22 22.09 5.67 12.10
N ASN A 23 21.45 5.09 13.13
CA ASN A 23 20.10 4.50 13.02
C ASN A 23 18.98 5.47 13.45
N LYS A 24 19.19 6.79 13.38
CA LYS A 24 18.09 7.75 13.37
C LYS A 24 17.63 8.00 11.93
N SER A 25 16.38 7.66 11.69
CA SER A 25 15.61 7.82 10.47
C SER A 25 15.92 9.10 9.68
N LEU A 26 16.24 8.94 8.39
CA LEU A 26 15.95 9.96 7.40
C LEU A 26 15.70 9.30 6.04
N VAL A 27 14.47 9.47 5.57
CA VAL A 27 14.07 9.21 4.18
C VAL A 27 14.94 10.09 3.30
N VAL A 28 15.78 9.48 2.46
CA VAL A 28 16.63 10.21 1.54
C VAL A 28 16.53 9.56 0.16
N THR A 29 16.09 10.37 -0.80
CA THR A 29 15.96 10.07 -2.22
C THR A 29 17.33 9.81 -2.88
N LYS A 30 17.28 9.10 -4.00
CA LYS A 30 18.40 8.49 -4.73
C LYS A 30 19.55 9.45 -5.12
N ASP A 31 19.35 10.76 -5.05
CA ASP A 31 20.32 11.79 -5.46
C ASP A 31 21.26 12.29 -4.36
N GLN A 32 21.18 11.75 -3.14
CA GLN A 32 22.15 12.05 -2.06
C GLN A 32 23.13 10.90 -1.76
N ILE A 33 23.11 9.82 -2.55
CA ILE A 33 24.01 8.68 -2.34
C ILE A 33 25.47 9.01 -2.73
N ASP A 34 25.69 10.05 -3.54
CA ASP A 34 27.02 10.47 -3.95
C ASP A 34 27.70 11.47 -2.99
N SER A 35 27.05 11.89 -1.89
CA SER A 35 27.62 12.86 -0.94
C SER A 35 27.90 12.32 0.47
N ILE A 36 27.64 11.03 0.74
CA ILE A 36 28.04 10.36 1.99
C ILE A 36 29.09 9.29 1.69
N PHE A 37 30.06 9.62 0.85
CA PHE A 37 31.39 9.03 0.95
C PHE A 37 32.26 10.07 1.63
N ILE A 38 32.39 9.98 2.96
CA ILE A 38 33.37 10.79 3.69
C ILE A 38 34.75 10.17 3.37
N PRO A 39 35.56 10.76 2.48
CA PRO A 39 36.85 10.18 2.10
C PRO A 39 37.83 10.23 3.28
N ASP A 40 37.62 11.18 4.20
CA ASP A 40 38.48 11.42 5.36
C ASP A 40 38.50 10.29 6.39
N LYS A 41 37.41 9.49 6.51
CA LYS A 41 37.38 8.38 7.49
C LYS A 41 38.11 7.13 7.01
N ILE A 42 38.16 6.88 5.70
CA ILE A 42 38.91 5.74 5.13
C ILE A 42 40.41 6.03 5.15
N GLU A 43 40.80 7.30 4.93
CA GLU A 43 42.20 7.72 4.97
C GLU A 43 42.81 7.60 6.37
N ILE A 44 42.04 7.89 7.44
CA ILE A 44 42.51 7.73 8.84
C ILE A 44 42.70 6.25 9.20
N VAL A 45 41.84 5.35 8.72
CA VAL A 45 41.97 3.90 8.98
C VAL A 45 43.18 3.33 8.24
N ASN A 46 43.41 3.72 6.98
CA ASN A 46 44.60 3.30 6.22
C ASN A 46 45.90 3.85 6.80
N LYS A 47 45.97 5.13 7.20
CA LYS A 47 47.14 5.69 7.87
C LYS A 47 47.45 4.99 9.19
N SER A 48 46.42 4.58 9.94
CA SER A 48 46.57 3.83 11.19
C SER A 48 47.08 2.41 10.97
N LEU A 49 46.69 1.78 9.85
CA LEU A 49 47.14 0.45 9.43
C LEU A 49 48.58 0.48 8.91
N ASP A 50 48.95 1.50 8.13
CA ASP A 50 50.31 1.67 7.62
C ASP A 50 51.31 1.96 8.74
N THR A 51 50.90 2.73 9.76
CA THR A 51 51.72 2.94 10.96
C THR A 51 51.79 1.70 11.85
N LEU A 52 50.73 0.88 11.93
CA LEU A 52 50.78 -0.42 12.60
C LEU A 52 51.68 -1.42 11.87
N ALA A 53 51.65 -1.42 10.54
CA ALA A 53 52.49 -2.27 9.70
C ALA A 53 53.97 -1.87 9.80
N ALA A 54 54.27 -0.57 9.80
CA ALA A 54 55.63 -0.05 10.00
C ALA A 54 56.20 -0.37 11.39
N ASP A 55 55.37 -0.36 12.44
CA ASP A 55 55.77 -0.74 13.79
C ASP A 55 55.95 -2.27 13.96
N LEU A 56 55.25 -3.09 13.18
CA LEU A 56 55.38 -4.56 13.18
C LEU A 56 56.66 -5.04 12.49
N ILE A 57 57.23 -4.25 11.57
CA ILE A 57 58.44 -4.61 10.82
C ILE A 57 59.74 -4.34 11.63
N LYS A 58 59.67 -3.59 12.74
CA LYS A 58 60.86 -3.15 13.49
C LYS A 58 61.27 -4.02 14.70
N GLU A 59 60.61 -5.13 14.97
CA GLU A 59 60.85 -5.94 16.18
C GLU A 59 61.19 -7.41 15.83
N ASP A 60 62.32 -7.61 15.14
CA ASP A 60 62.83 -8.91 14.68
C ASP A 60 63.65 -9.69 15.74
N GLN A 61 63.24 -9.66 17.02
CA GLN A 61 63.87 -10.50 18.06
C GLN A 61 62.89 -10.93 19.18
N ALA A 62 61.85 -11.71 18.84
CA ALA A 62 61.11 -12.55 19.81
C ALA A 62 60.17 -13.54 19.09
N SER A 63 60.71 -14.43 18.26
CA SER A 63 59.93 -15.37 17.45
C SER A 63 59.07 -16.38 18.23
N SER A 64 59.21 -16.47 19.57
CA SER A 64 58.43 -17.37 20.42
C SER A 64 57.19 -16.74 21.08
N TYR A 65 56.98 -15.41 21.02
CA TYR A 65 55.87 -14.71 21.70
C TYR A 65 54.88 -14.01 20.74
N MET A 66 55.12 -14.05 19.43
CA MET A 66 54.26 -13.41 18.42
C MET A 66 52.94 -14.15 18.20
N TRP A 67 52.99 -15.49 18.15
CA TRP A 67 51.85 -16.37 17.93
C TRP A 67 50.71 -16.21 18.94
N PRO A 68 50.94 -16.16 20.26
CA PRO A 68 49.86 -15.97 21.24
C PRO A 68 49.16 -14.60 21.16
N THR A 69 49.72 -13.62 20.43
CA THR A 69 49.11 -12.29 20.24
C THR A 69 48.40 -12.17 18.89
N LEU A 70 48.94 -12.78 17.83
CA LEU A 70 48.34 -12.78 16.49
C LEU A 70 47.07 -13.63 16.41
N ILE A 71 47.05 -14.78 17.09
CA ILE A 71 45.90 -15.69 17.07
C ILE A 71 44.63 -14.99 17.59
N PRO A 72 44.60 -14.37 18.78
CA PRO A 72 43.44 -13.62 19.25
C PRO A 72 43.03 -12.46 18.33
N ALA A 73 43.98 -11.77 17.70
CA ALA A 73 43.69 -10.66 16.79
C ALA A 73 42.97 -11.14 15.52
N ILE A 74 43.41 -12.26 14.94
CA ILE A 74 42.76 -12.88 13.78
C ILE A 74 41.35 -13.36 14.15
N PHE A 75 41.18 -14.01 15.31
CA PHE A 75 39.86 -14.42 15.78
C PHE A 75 38.93 -13.24 16.07
N ALA A 76 39.45 -12.11 16.55
CA ALA A 76 38.67 -10.89 16.74
C ALA A 76 38.19 -10.32 15.38
N ILE A 77 39.06 -10.25 14.37
CA ILE A 77 38.69 -9.79 13.03
C ILE A 77 37.66 -10.72 12.39
N LEU A 78 37.89 -12.04 12.44
CA LEU A 78 36.93 -13.03 11.94
C LEU A 78 35.59 -12.96 12.69
N GLY A 79 35.61 -12.75 14.00
CA GLY A 79 34.42 -12.55 14.82
C GLY A 79 33.63 -11.31 14.41
N ILE A 80 34.30 -10.19 14.14
CA ILE A 80 33.67 -8.96 13.66
C ILE A 80 33.07 -9.16 12.26
N LEU A 81 33.81 -9.80 11.34
CA LEU A 81 33.32 -10.08 9.99
C LEU A 81 32.10 -11.01 10.01
N LEU A 82 32.14 -12.07 10.80
CA LEU A 82 31.03 -13.00 10.96
C LEU A 82 29.82 -12.32 11.62
N GLY A 83 30.05 -11.52 12.67
CA GLY A 83 29.02 -10.72 13.33
C GLY A 83 28.34 -9.75 12.39
N ASN A 84 29.12 -9.01 11.59
CA ASN A 84 28.59 -8.10 10.57
C ASN A 84 27.81 -8.83 9.48
N TYR A 85 28.29 -9.98 9.02
CA TYR A 85 27.58 -10.78 8.02
C TYR A 85 26.23 -11.30 8.54
N LEU A 86 26.21 -11.83 9.77
CA LEU A 86 24.97 -12.29 10.40
C LEU A 86 24.00 -11.14 10.65
N ASN A 87 24.51 -9.99 11.12
CA ASN A 87 23.70 -8.81 11.36
C ASN A 87 23.11 -8.24 10.06
N TYR A 88 23.92 -8.19 8.98
CA TYR A 88 23.45 -7.79 7.65
C TYR A 88 22.34 -8.71 7.14
N ARG A 89 22.55 -10.04 7.23
CA ARG A 89 21.55 -11.03 6.78
C ARG A 89 20.24 -10.92 7.58
N ASN A 90 20.34 -10.75 8.91
CA ASN A 90 19.18 -10.59 9.76
C ASN A 90 18.44 -9.28 9.46
N SER A 91 19.17 -8.16 9.35
CA SER A 91 18.62 -6.84 9.04
C SER A 91 17.93 -6.82 7.68
N TYR A 92 18.52 -7.45 6.66
CA TYR A 92 17.93 -7.56 5.33
C TYR A 92 16.63 -8.39 5.36
N SER A 93 16.62 -9.51 6.07
CA SER A 93 15.42 -10.34 6.24
C SER A 93 14.30 -9.58 6.95
N LEU A 94 14.62 -8.85 8.03
CA LEU A 94 13.65 -8.02 8.74
C LEU A 94 13.11 -6.90 7.86
N PHE A 95 13.97 -6.23 7.10
CA PHE A 95 13.58 -5.18 6.16
C PHE A 95 12.62 -5.73 5.08
N GLN A 96 12.90 -6.90 4.52
CA GLN A 96 12.01 -7.52 3.53
C GLN A 96 10.64 -7.85 4.10
N LYS A 97 10.59 -8.42 5.32
CA LYS A 97 9.32 -8.69 6.01
C LYS A 97 8.53 -7.41 6.28
N GLN A 98 9.21 -6.36 6.77
CA GLN A 98 8.58 -5.07 7.02
C GLN A 98 8.03 -4.46 5.73
N LYS A 99 8.80 -4.49 4.65
CA LYS A 99 8.37 -3.98 3.33
C LYS A 99 7.13 -4.70 2.80
N ILE A 100 7.07 -6.03 2.94
CA ILE A 100 5.89 -6.81 2.55
C ILE A 100 4.67 -6.38 3.37
N PHE A 101 4.82 -6.29 4.69
CA PHE A 101 3.74 -5.89 5.59
C PHE A 101 3.26 -4.46 5.31
N ASP A 102 4.18 -3.52 5.07
CA ASP A 102 3.83 -2.14 4.72
C ASP A 102 3.09 -2.06 3.39
N ASN A 103 3.52 -2.81 2.37
CA ASN A 103 2.85 -2.88 1.08
C ASN A 103 1.43 -3.48 1.20
N GLN A 104 1.28 -4.56 1.97
CA GLN A 104 -0.01 -5.13 2.31
C GLN A 104 -0.90 -4.09 2.99
N ARG A 105 -0.41 -3.40 4.03
CA ARG A 105 -1.16 -2.35 4.74
C ARG A 105 -1.59 -1.22 3.82
N ILE A 106 -0.70 -0.75 2.93
CA ILE A 106 -1.00 0.32 1.98
C ILE A 106 -2.09 -0.13 1.00
N SER A 107 -1.97 -1.33 0.43
CA SER A 107 -2.96 -1.86 -0.51
C SER A 107 -4.35 -2.05 0.14
N TYR A 108 -4.39 -2.56 1.37
CA TYR A 108 -5.61 -2.66 2.18
C TYR A 108 -6.22 -1.28 2.50
N SER A 109 -5.39 -0.30 2.88
CA SER A 109 -5.85 1.05 3.16
C SER A 109 -6.48 1.71 1.92
N LYS A 110 -5.86 1.51 0.75
CA LYS A 110 -6.39 2.01 -0.54
C LYS A 110 -7.79 1.46 -0.83
N ILE A 111 -7.98 0.14 -0.74
CA ILE A 111 -9.29 -0.46 -1.04
C ILE A 111 -10.36 -0.03 -0.03
N MET A 112 -10.00 0.11 1.25
CA MET A 112 -10.88 0.63 2.30
C MET A 112 -11.31 2.07 2.05
N ALA A 113 -10.38 2.93 1.61
CA ALA A 113 -10.67 4.32 1.28
C ALA A 113 -11.61 4.46 0.07
N LEU A 114 -11.49 3.57 -0.92
CA LEU A 114 -12.26 3.62 -2.16
C LEU A 114 -13.66 3.01 -2.06
N LYS A 115 -13.89 2.11 -1.08
CA LYS A 115 -15.16 1.39 -0.92
C LYS A 115 -16.38 2.32 -0.92
N ASN A 116 -16.41 3.28 0.00
CA ASN A 116 -17.60 4.12 0.19
C ASN A 116 -17.80 5.11 -0.98
N PRO A 117 -16.78 5.86 -1.43
CA PRO A 117 -16.94 6.78 -2.57
C PRO A 117 -17.43 6.09 -3.83
N TRP A 118 -16.86 4.92 -4.17
CA TRP A 118 -17.25 4.20 -5.38
C TRP A 118 -18.70 3.73 -5.35
N ILE A 119 -19.10 3.07 -4.26
CA ILE A 119 -20.48 2.57 -4.07
C ILE A 119 -21.47 3.74 -4.03
N GLN A 120 -21.13 4.84 -3.34
CA GLN A 120 -21.99 6.00 -3.24
C GLN A 120 -22.20 6.68 -4.60
N SER A 121 -21.15 6.81 -5.42
CA SER A 121 -21.27 7.39 -6.76
C SER A 121 -22.14 6.52 -7.67
N ILE A 122 -21.95 5.19 -7.65
CA ILE A 122 -22.80 4.25 -8.41
C ILE A 122 -24.26 4.36 -7.97
N ARG A 123 -24.51 4.31 -6.66
CA ARG A 123 -25.85 4.41 -6.09
C ARG A 123 -26.53 5.72 -6.48
N THR A 124 -25.83 6.84 -6.37
CA THR A 124 -26.36 8.15 -6.71
C THR A 124 -26.66 8.26 -8.21
N ASN A 125 -25.84 7.67 -9.07
CA ASN A 125 -26.10 7.64 -10.52
C ASN A 125 -27.36 6.84 -10.86
N ILE A 126 -27.52 5.69 -10.20
CA ILE A 126 -28.71 4.85 -10.31
C ILE A 126 -29.95 5.62 -9.84
N GLU A 127 -29.91 6.24 -8.66
CA GLU A 127 -31.03 7.01 -8.12
C GLU A 127 -31.42 8.16 -9.05
N ALA A 128 -30.44 8.88 -9.60
CA ALA A 128 -30.67 9.97 -10.55
C ALA A 128 -31.34 9.47 -11.85
N LYS A 129 -30.90 8.34 -12.41
CA LYS A 129 -31.54 7.73 -13.60
C LYS A 129 -32.98 7.27 -13.30
N LEU A 130 -33.24 6.72 -12.11
CA LEU A 130 -34.60 6.29 -11.73
C LEU A 130 -35.54 7.49 -11.59
N LEU A 131 -35.06 8.56 -10.96
CA LEU A 131 -35.81 9.80 -10.81
C LEU A 131 -36.07 10.47 -12.16
N CYS A 132 -35.08 10.47 -13.06
CA CYS A 132 -35.26 10.96 -14.43
C CYS A 132 -36.42 10.23 -15.12
N GLU A 133 -36.39 8.90 -15.13
CA GLU A 133 -37.42 8.06 -15.75
C GLU A 133 -38.81 8.27 -15.10
N PHE A 134 -38.84 8.46 -13.77
CA PHE A 134 -40.06 8.72 -13.00
C PHE A 134 -40.71 10.05 -13.38
N TYR A 135 -39.94 11.15 -13.33
CA TYR A 135 -40.46 12.48 -13.64
C TYR A 135 -40.84 12.61 -15.12
N GLU A 136 -40.05 12.02 -16.02
CA GLU A 136 -40.38 11.98 -17.44
C GLU A 136 -41.69 11.22 -17.69
N THR A 137 -41.88 10.05 -17.06
CA THR A 137 -43.12 9.28 -17.18
C THR A 137 -44.31 10.04 -16.59
N ARG A 138 -44.13 10.68 -15.43
CA ARG A 138 -45.17 11.49 -14.79
C ARG A 138 -45.60 12.66 -15.66
N TYR A 139 -44.64 13.37 -16.27
CA TYR A 139 -44.89 14.42 -17.24
C TYR A 139 -45.71 13.93 -18.42
N LEU A 140 -45.29 12.82 -19.04
CA LEU A 140 -45.90 12.32 -20.28
C LEU A 140 -47.30 11.73 -20.08
N LEU A 141 -47.57 11.10 -18.93
CA LEU A 141 -48.83 10.36 -18.72
C LEU A 141 -49.85 11.11 -17.86
N PHE A 142 -49.42 11.95 -16.90
CA PHE A 142 -50.32 12.44 -15.85
C PHE A 142 -50.31 13.96 -15.69
N SER A 143 -49.13 14.58 -15.52
CA SER A 143 -49.07 15.98 -15.11
C SER A 143 -49.06 16.98 -16.26
N GLN A 144 -48.35 16.66 -17.35
CA GLN A 144 -47.97 17.62 -18.41
C GLN A 144 -47.38 18.93 -17.86
N ASN A 145 -46.85 18.91 -16.63
CA ASN A 145 -46.25 20.08 -15.99
C ASN A 145 -44.79 20.22 -16.42
N LYS A 146 -44.42 21.43 -16.88
CA LYS A 146 -43.05 21.73 -17.27
C LYS A 146 -42.02 21.50 -16.15
N GLU A 147 -42.42 21.68 -14.89
CA GLU A 147 -41.55 21.41 -13.74
C GLU A 147 -41.07 19.96 -13.68
N ASP A 148 -41.91 18.99 -14.04
CA ASP A 148 -41.54 17.58 -14.08
C ASP A 148 -40.52 17.30 -15.19
N LEU A 149 -40.72 17.92 -16.36
CA LEU A 149 -39.77 17.82 -17.46
C LEU A 149 -38.41 18.43 -17.12
N ASP A 150 -38.40 19.57 -16.43
CA ASP A 150 -37.18 20.26 -16.04
C ASP A 150 -36.43 19.49 -14.93
N GLU A 151 -37.15 18.89 -13.96
CA GLU A 151 -36.53 18.02 -12.96
C GLU A 151 -35.99 16.72 -13.58
N ALA A 152 -36.70 16.11 -14.54
CA ALA A 152 -36.19 14.96 -15.28
C ALA A 152 -34.85 15.27 -15.97
N LYS A 153 -34.76 16.41 -16.68
CA LYS A 153 -33.52 16.87 -17.33
C LYS A 153 -32.39 17.08 -16.32
N LYS A 154 -32.68 17.73 -15.20
CA LYS A 154 -31.70 17.98 -14.14
C LYS A 154 -31.16 16.67 -13.55
N GLN A 155 -32.02 15.68 -13.33
CA GLN A 155 -31.58 14.37 -12.85
C GLN A 155 -30.75 13.61 -13.91
N ASN A 156 -31.11 13.73 -15.19
CA ASN A 156 -30.29 13.20 -16.29
C ASN A 156 -28.90 13.84 -16.34
N GLU A 157 -28.81 15.17 -16.26
CA GLU A 157 -27.53 15.90 -16.22
C GLU A 157 -26.67 15.47 -15.02
N ARG A 158 -27.29 15.32 -13.84
CA ARG A 158 -26.62 14.79 -12.64
C ARG A 158 -26.10 13.37 -12.89
N ALA A 159 -26.91 12.50 -13.50
CA ALA A 159 -26.48 11.15 -13.83
C ALA A 159 -25.29 11.15 -14.80
N LEU A 160 -25.33 11.96 -15.85
CA LEU A 160 -24.22 12.10 -16.81
C LEU A 160 -22.94 12.60 -16.13
N GLY A 161 -23.05 13.59 -15.23
CA GLY A 161 -21.91 14.10 -14.46
C GLY A 161 -21.22 13.03 -13.61
N LEU A 162 -22.01 12.14 -12.98
CA LEU A 162 -21.49 11.07 -12.12
C LEU A 162 -20.76 9.95 -12.88
N ILE A 163 -20.93 9.84 -14.21
CA ILE A 163 -20.23 8.80 -15.01
C ILE A 163 -18.71 8.96 -14.90
N LYS A 164 -18.23 10.21 -14.89
CA LYS A 164 -16.81 10.50 -14.75
C LYS A 164 -16.28 10.00 -13.41
N ASP A 165 -16.93 10.38 -12.31
CA ASP A 165 -16.53 9.98 -10.96
C ASP A 165 -16.56 8.45 -10.78
N ILE A 166 -17.60 7.79 -11.31
CA ILE A 166 -17.69 6.32 -11.29
C ILE A 166 -16.51 5.70 -12.04
N SER A 167 -16.16 6.22 -13.21
CA SER A 167 -15.06 5.71 -14.02
C SER A 167 -13.71 5.92 -13.34
N GLU A 168 -13.51 7.09 -12.72
CA GLU A 168 -12.29 7.39 -11.96
C GLU A 168 -12.14 6.50 -10.73
N TYR A 169 -13.20 6.30 -9.95
CA TYR A 169 -13.17 5.38 -8.82
C TYR A 169 -13.01 3.93 -9.25
N GLN A 170 -13.65 3.50 -10.34
CA GLN A 170 -13.49 2.16 -10.89
C GLN A 170 -12.04 1.88 -11.28
N MET A 171 -11.38 2.82 -11.97
CA MET A 171 -9.95 2.71 -12.31
C MET A 171 -9.10 2.55 -11.04
N GLN A 172 -9.31 3.40 -10.04
CA GLN A 172 -8.57 3.35 -8.77
C GLN A 172 -8.81 2.04 -8.00
N VAL A 173 -10.06 1.52 -8.02
CA VAL A 173 -10.38 0.22 -7.43
C VAL A 173 -9.62 -0.88 -8.14
N PHE A 174 -9.62 -0.91 -9.48
CA PHE A 174 -8.92 -1.92 -10.26
C PHE A 174 -7.39 -1.85 -10.09
N GLU A 175 -6.82 -0.66 -9.96
CA GLU A 175 -5.41 -0.49 -9.59
C GLU A 175 -5.13 -1.03 -8.18
N ALA A 176 -6.02 -0.79 -7.22
CA ALA A 176 -5.88 -1.31 -5.86
C ALA A 176 -5.97 -2.84 -5.84
N LEU A 177 -6.89 -3.44 -6.62
CA LEU A 177 -6.99 -4.89 -6.79
C LEU A 177 -5.72 -5.49 -7.40
N GLY A 178 -5.18 -4.87 -8.46
CA GLY A 178 -3.91 -5.27 -9.04
C GLY A 178 -2.76 -5.17 -8.04
N PHE A 179 -2.74 -4.11 -7.23
CA PHE A 179 -1.73 -3.95 -6.18
C PHE A 179 -1.85 -5.03 -5.09
N ILE A 180 -3.07 -5.39 -4.68
CA ILE A 180 -3.35 -6.52 -3.77
C ILE A 180 -2.77 -7.82 -4.33
N GLN A 181 -2.97 -8.11 -5.62
CA GLN A 181 -2.43 -9.32 -6.27
C GLN A 181 -0.90 -9.42 -6.20
N THR A 182 -0.19 -8.29 -6.14
CA THR A 182 1.28 -8.26 -6.00
C THR A 182 1.76 -8.32 -4.55
N CYS A 183 0.93 -7.91 -3.59
CA CYS A 183 1.32 -7.75 -2.19
C CYS A 183 0.93 -8.94 -1.30
N PHE A 184 -0.07 -9.73 -1.71
CA PHE A 184 -0.58 -10.86 -0.95
C PHE A 184 -0.26 -12.18 -1.64
N VAL A 185 -0.12 -13.24 -0.83
CA VAL A 185 -0.15 -14.61 -1.35
C VAL A 185 -1.60 -14.93 -1.72
N ILE A 186 -1.85 -15.11 -3.01
CA ILE A 186 -3.20 -15.29 -3.54
C ILE A 186 -3.60 -16.76 -3.47
N ASP A 187 -4.62 -17.04 -2.66
CA ASP A 187 -5.34 -18.31 -2.66
C ASP A 187 -6.62 -18.21 -3.51
N ASN A 188 -7.29 -19.34 -3.73
CA ASN A 188 -8.49 -19.39 -4.56
C ASN A 188 -9.63 -18.50 -4.02
N GLU A 189 -9.74 -18.37 -2.70
CA GLU A 189 -10.81 -17.58 -2.09
C GLU A 189 -10.60 -16.08 -2.33
N LEU A 190 -9.37 -15.60 -2.13
CA LEU A 190 -8.98 -14.24 -2.43
C LEU A 190 -9.06 -13.93 -3.93
N GLN A 191 -8.62 -14.86 -4.78
CA GLN A 191 -8.73 -14.69 -6.24
C GLN A 191 -10.20 -14.57 -6.67
N ASN A 192 -11.08 -15.44 -6.18
CA ASN A 192 -12.51 -15.35 -6.48
C ASN A 192 -13.12 -14.03 -6.01
N ALA A 193 -12.74 -13.53 -4.82
CA ALA A 193 -13.23 -12.25 -4.33
C ALA A 193 -12.77 -11.06 -5.20
N ILE A 194 -11.56 -11.13 -5.74
CA ILE A 194 -11.02 -10.14 -6.68
C ILE A 194 -11.77 -10.22 -8.02
N ASP A 195 -11.95 -11.42 -8.56
CA ASP A 195 -12.64 -11.65 -9.84
C ASP A 195 -14.13 -11.26 -9.78
N ASP A 196 -14.78 -11.49 -8.64
CA ASP A 196 -16.17 -11.08 -8.40
C ASP A 196 -16.35 -9.56 -8.54
N ILE A 197 -15.34 -8.77 -8.17
CA ILE A 197 -15.33 -7.30 -8.28
C ILE A 197 -14.96 -6.88 -9.70
N TYR A 198 -13.99 -7.54 -10.37
CA TYR A 198 -13.66 -7.23 -11.76
C TYR A 198 -14.83 -7.51 -12.72
N ASN A 199 -15.55 -8.61 -12.50
CA ASN A 199 -16.65 -9.06 -13.35
C ASN A 199 -18.03 -8.54 -12.88
N PHE A 200 -18.07 -7.36 -12.26
CA PHE A 200 -19.32 -6.79 -11.80
C PHE A 200 -20.30 -6.54 -12.96
N LYS A 201 -21.60 -6.64 -12.67
CA LYS A 201 -22.67 -6.37 -13.63
C LYS A 201 -23.18 -4.94 -13.46
N SER A 202 -23.37 -4.24 -14.58
CA SER A 202 -24.04 -2.94 -14.57
C SER A 202 -25.52 -3.11 -14.21
N ILE A 203 -26.02 -2.33 -13.24
CA ILE A 203 -27.44 -2.34 -12.91
C ILE A 203 -28.19 -1.41 -13.86
N THR A 204 -29.12 -1.98 -14.62
CA THR A 204 -29.95 -1.25 -15.59
C THR A 204 -31.29 -0.86 -14.99
N ILE A 205 -31.69 0.39 -15.22
CA ILE A 205 -33.00 0.89 -14.81
C ILE A 205 -34.01 0.52 -15.88
N ARG A 206 -35.09 -0.16 -15.46
CA ARG A 206 -36.20 -0.47 -16.34
C ARG A 206 -37.03 0.79 -16.55
N THR A 207 -37.43 1.02 -17.79
CA THR A 207 -38.38 2.08 -18.13
C THR A 207 -39.76 1.77 -17.55
N PHE A 208 -40.50 2.79 -17.12
CA PHE A 208 -41.85 2.59 -16.62
C PHE A 208 -42.81 2.24 -17.77
N PRO A 209 -43.84 1.41 -17.52
CA PRO A 209 -44.86 1.12 -18.52
C PRO A 209 -45.57 2.42 -18.98
N ARG A 210 -45.86 2.53 -20.28
CA ARG A 210 -46.56 3.71 -20.84
C ARG A 210 -48.09 3.63 -20.73
N ASN A 211 -48.62 2.50 -20.25
CA ASN A 211 -50.05 2.20 -20.17
C ASN A 211 -50.59 2.22 -18.72
N LEU A 212 -49.96 2.98 -17.84
CA LEU A 212 -50.39 3.14 -16.43
C LEU A 212 -51.72 3.88 -16.35
N LYS A 213 -52.61 3.45 -15.45
CA LYS A 213 -53.98 4.01 -15.36
C LYS A 213 -54.05 5.28 -14.54
N ASN A 214 -53.17 5.42 -13.55
CA ASN A 214 -53.17 6.55 -12.62
C ASN A 214 -51.76 6.76 -12.02
N GLN A 215 -51.57 7.91 -11.38
CA GLN A 215 -50.30 8.28 -10.77
C GLN A 215 -49.89 7.37 -9.59
N ASN A 216 -50.86 6.84 -8.82
CA ASN A 216 -50.55 5.97 -7.68
C ASN A 216 -49.85 4.67 -8.14
N GLU A 217 -50.24 4.12 -9.30
CA GLU A 217 -49.56 2.97 -9.91
C GLU A 217 -48.09 3.29 -10.25
N LEU A 218 -47.82 4.51 -10.72
CA LEU A 218 -46.45 4.97 -11.00
C LEU A 218 -45.64 5.10 -9.70
N ASP A 219 -46.22 5.69 -8.66
CA ASP A 219 -45.56 5.87 -7.36
C ASP A 219 -45.25 4.51 -6.70
N GLU A 220 -46.15 3.53 -6.82
CA GLU A 220 -45.91 2.16 -6.33
C GLU A 220 -44.77 1.48 -7.10
N LEU A 221 -44.76 1.57 -8.43
CA LEU A 221 -43.67 1.03 -9.25
C LEU A 221 -42.34 1.69 -8.94
N PHE A 222 -42.32 3.02 -8.75
CA PHE A 222 -41.13 3.75 -8.35
C PHE A 222 -40.58 3.25 -7.02
N ASN A 223 -41.44 3.11 -6.00
CA ASN A 223 -41.01 2.63 -4.69
C ASN A 223 -40.49 1.19 -4.74
N ASN A 224 -41.16 0.31 -5.48
CA ASN A 224 -40.73 -1.08 -5.66
C ASN A 224 -39.39 -1.16 -6.39
N GLN A 225 -39.22 -0.39 -7.46
CA GLN A 225 -37.97 -0.34 -8.21
C GLN A 225 -36.85 0.27 -7.36
N ASN A 226 -37.09 1.37 -6.65
CA ASN A 226 -36.11 1.99 -5.77
C ASN A 226 -35.59 1.02 -4.70
N LYS A 227 -36.51 0.31 -4.01
CA LYS A 227 -36.13 -0.72 -3.04
C LYS A 227 -35.27 -1.81 -3.68
N ARG A 228 -35.69 -2.34 -4.84
CA ARG A 228 -34.95 -3.38 -5.54
C ARG A 228 -33.56 -2.91 -6.00
N MET A 229 -33.43 -1.66 -6.41
CA MET A 229 -32.15 -1.09 -6.84
C MET A 229 -31.17 -0.95 -5.67
N ILE A 230 -31.65 -0.60 -4.47
CA ILE A 230 -30.82 -0.58 -3.26
C ILE A 230 -30.29 -1.98 -2.95
N GLU A 231 -31.18 -2.99 -2.95
CA GLU A 231 -30.78 -4.39 -2.73
C GLU A 231 -29.75 -4.87 -3.75
N LEU A 232 -30.00 -4.64 -5.04
CA LEU A 232 -29.07 -5.03 -6.11
C LEU A 232 -27.72 -4.31 -6.02
N THR A 233 -27.71 -3.03 -5.60
CA THR A 233 -26.46 -2.28 -5.43
C THR A 233 -25.64 -2.83 -4.26
N ASP A 234 -26.31 -3.21 -3.17
CA ASP A 234 -25.64 -3.81 -2.02
C ASP A 234 -25.07 -5.20 -2.39
N GLU A 235 -25.86 -6.06 -3.04
CA GLU A 235 -25.45 -7.39 -3.49
C GLU A 235 -24.28 -7.34 -4.51
N GLU A 236 -24.38 -6.46 -5.52
CA GLU A 236 -23.46 -6.46 -6.66
C GLU A 236 -22.14 -5.74 -6.37
N TYR A 237 -22.12 -4.79 -5.42
CA TYR A 237 -20.93 -3.97 -5.15
C TYR A 237 -20.49 -4.03 -3.69
N LYS A 238 -21.38 -3.70 -2.76
CA LYS A 238 -21.02 -3.51 -1.36
C LYS A 238 -20.60 -4.80 -0.68
N ASP A 239 -21.35 -5.87 -0.87
CA ASP A 239 -21.10 -7.15 -0.23
C ASP A 239 -19.84 -7.81 -0.78
N LYS A 240 -19.60 -7.70 -2.09
CA LYS A 240 -18.35 -8.14 -2.72
C LYS A 240 -17.13 -7.40 -2.18
N MET A 241 -17.22 -6.08 -2.06
CA MET A 241 -16.15 -5.26 -1.48
C MET A 241 -15.92 -5.60 0.00
N ASN A 242 -16.99 -5.78 0.78
CA ASN A 242 -16.88 -6.18 2.19
C ASN A 242 -16.20 -7.55 2.33
N LYS A 243 -16.61 -8.53 1.51
CA LYS A 243 -16.01 -9.87 1.48
C LYS A 243 -14.51 -9.80 1.21
N LEU A 244 -14.08 -9.04 0.19
CA LEU A 244 -12.65 -8.84 -0.09
C LEU A 244 -11.93 -8.22 1.11
N ILE A 245 -12.48 -7.14 1.68
CA ILE A 245 -11.87 -6.45 2.82
C ILE A 245 -11.73 -7.38 4.03
N ASP A 246 -12.75 -8.18 4.33
CA ASP A 246 -12.72 -9.14 5.43
C ASP A 246 -11.64 -10.21 5.19
N LEU A 247 -11.52 -10.75 3.98
CA LEU A 247 -10.46 -11.69 3.61
C LEU A 247 -9.08 -11.07 3.80
N LEU A 248 -8.86 -9.86 3.28
CA LEU A 248 -7.59 -9.15 3.44
C LEU A 248 -7.27 -8.90 4.92
N ARG A 249 -8.28 -8.54 5.73
CA ARG A 249 -8.11 -8.33 7.18
C ARG A 249 -7.58 -9.59 7.87
N THR A 250 -8.08 -10.77 7.53
CA THR A 250 -7.61 -12.03 8.14
C THR A 250 -6.15 -12.34 7.84
N LYS A 251 -5.60 -11.82 6.73
CA LYS A 251 -4.19 -12.00 6.34
C LYS A 251 -3.23 -11.09 7.12
N PHE A 252 -3.73 -10.12 7.90
CA PHE A 252 -2.91 -9.25 8.76
C PHE A 252 -2.72 -9.78 10.19
N VAL A 253 -3.52 -10.77 10.61
CA VAL A 253 -3.46 -11.39 11.94
C VAL A 253 -2.47 -12.54 11.92
#